data_AF-A0A6J6NGG0-F1
#
_entry.id   AF-A0A6J6NGG0-F1
#
_cell.length_a   1.000
_cell.length_b   1.000
_cell.length_c   1.000
_cell.angle_alpha   90.00
_cell.angle_beta   90.00
_cell.angle_gamma   90.00
#
_symmetry.space_group_name_H-M   'P 1'
#
loop_
_entity.id
_entity.type
_entity.pdbx_description
1 polymer ?
#
loop_
_entity_poly.entity_id
_entity_poly.type
_entity_poly.pdbx_seq_one_letter_code
_entity_poly.pdbx_strand_id
1 'polypeptide(L)'
;MFDLITGLPIHPLISHAVVVVVPLAAIGALILTFVAKWRSTYLPLVYIAVLLSPITAFIATQSGEALSERVGLPKSHSTLGERLALVVLAFAIIFSIWFAIEKSDRVRTKSPKLLQQVVKVFVPLLAITSLVLTVLVGHSGAEATWKYRITQAEVSALEGPAPSASAPAGTINLSTAEVKRHNTKTDCWSIVNGKVYNLTSYVQNHPGGAAVISNICGKDGTNSFTNQHNTQSKPNSVLSGFLLGSLGASITKEAGQQVIAPPASSNNGESGEESGEESEKD
;
A
#
# COMPACT_ATOMS: atom_id res chain seq x y z
N MET A 1 2.63 -1.40 -15.74
CA MET A 1 3.00 -0.26 -16.64
C MET A 1 2.11 0.97 -16.40
N PHE A 2 0.88 0.82 -15.87
CA PHE A 2 0.01 1.93 -15.45
C PHE A 2 0.02 2.21 -13.94
N ASP A 3 1.01 1.72 -13.20
CA ASP A 3 1.07 1.83 -11.74
C ASP A 3 1.99 2.97 -11.27
N LEU A 4 3.17 3.15 -11.88
CA LEU A 4 4.18 4.11 -11.44
C LEU A 4 4.64 5.06 -12.56
N ILE A 5 4.81 6.35 -12.23
CA ILE A 5 5.60 7.32 -13.02
C ILE A 5 6.73 7.83 -12.11
N THR A 6 7.98 7.74 -12.57
CA THR A 6 9.16 8.17 -11.80
C THR A 6 9.25 7.56 -10.39
N GLY A 7 8.71 6.34 -10.20
CA GLY A 7 8.69 5.65 -8.90
C GLY A 7 7.54 6.05 -7.97
N LEU A 8 6.67 6.98 -8.36
CA LEU A 8 5.48 7.37 -7.59
C LEU A 8 4.20 6.80 -8.21
N PRO A 9 3.19 6.44 -7.39
CA PRO A 9 1.92 5.96 -7.89
C PRO A 9 1.24 7.02 -8.77
N ILE A 10 0.82 6.61 -9.96
CA ILE A 10 0.12 7.51 -10.90
C ILE A 10 -1.32 7.79 -10.45
N HIS A 11 -1.92 6.89 -9.67
CA HIS A 11 -3.31 6.98 -9.26
C HIS A 11 -3.66 8.30 -8.56
N PRO A 12 -2.89 8.80 -7.57
CA PRO A 12 -3.09 10.14 -7.02
C PRO A 12 -3.02 11.26 -8.06
N LEU A 13 -2.14 11.19 -9.06
CA LEU A 13 -2.07 12.22 -10.09
C LEU A 13 -3.35 12.24 -10.94
N ILE A 14 -3.83 11.07 -11.35
CA ILE A 14 -5.09 10.93 -12.10
C ILE A 14 -6.30 11.34 -11.25
N SER A 15 -6.29 11.05 -9.95
CA SER A 15 -7.40 11.42 -9.06
C SER A 15 -7.59 12.94 -8.99
N HIS A 16 -6.52 13.74 -9.13
CA HIS A 16 -6.66 15.21 -9.24
C HIS A 16 -7.49 15.62 -10.47
N ALA A 17 -7.31 14.94 -11.61
CA ALA A 17 -8.12 15.22 -12.79
C ALA A 17 -9.60 14.91 -12.53
N VAL A 18 -9.91 13.78 -11.87
CA VAL A 18 -11.30 13.39 -11.55
C VAL A 18 -11.96 14.40 -10.60
N VAL A 19 -11.29 14.77 -9.49
CA VAL A 19 -11.86 15.70 -8.49
C VAL A 19 -11.99 17.13 -8.98
N VAL A 20 -11.36 17.49 -10.10
CA VAL A 20 -11.53 18.81 -10.74
C VAL A 20 -12.56 18.75 -11.86
N VAL A 21 -12.39 17.83 -12.82
CA VAL A 21 -13.20 17.77 -14.03
C VAL A 21 -14.65 17.39 -13.72
N VAL A 22 -14.89 16.37 -12.89
CA VAL A 22 -16.24 15.89 -12.61
C VAL A 22 -17.07 16.95 -11.87
N PRO A 23 -16.58 17.58 -10.78
CA PRO A 23 -17.35 18.63 -10.13
C PRO A 23 -17.57 19.87 -11.00
N LEU A 24 -16.55 20.29 -11.77
CA LEU A 24 -16.69 21.43 -12.68
C LEU A 24 -17.76 21.15 -13.75
N ALA A 25 -17.76 19.95 -14.34
CA ALA A 25 -18.76 19.51 -15.31
C ALA A 25 -20.17 19.49 -14.70
N ALA A 26 -20.32 18.92 -13.50
CA ALA A 26 -21.60 18.81 -12.81
C ALA A 26 -22.17 20.18 -12.40
N ILE A 27 -21.35 21.07 -11.82
CA ILE A 27 -21.76 22.43 -11.44
C ILE A 27 -22.11 23.24 -12.69
N GLY A 28 -21.28 23.17 -13.74
CA GLY A 28 -21.56 23.81 -15.02
C GLY A 28 -22.89 23.34 -15.61
N ALA A 29 -23.15 22.03 -15.62
CA ALA A 29 -24.40 21.47 -16.10
C ALA A 29 -25.62 21.92 -15.27
N LEU A 30 -25.49 22.00 -13.94
CA LEU A 30 -26.55 22.50 -13.06
C LEU A 30 -26.86 23.96 -13.36
N ILE A 31 -25.85 24.83 -13.43
CA ILE A 31 -26.02 26.25 -13.75
C ILE A 31 -26.70 26.38 -15.12
N LEU A 32 -26.24 25.67 -16.14
CA LEU A 32 -26.82 25.77 -17.49
C LEU A 32 -28.22 25.16 -17.59
N THR A 33 -28.59 24.23 -16.70
CA THR A 33 -29.95 23.71 -16.64
C THR A 33 -30.93 24.81 -16.22
N PHE A 34 -30.57 25.67 -15.27
CA PHE A 34 -31.46 26.72 -14.73
C PHE A 34 -31.25 28.11 -15.36
N VAL A 35 -30.06 28.41 -15.89
CA VAL A 35 -29.69 29.73 -16.44
C VAL A 35 -29.61 29.68 -17.96
N ALA A 36 -30.79 29.76 -18.62
CA ALA A 36 -30.89 29.65 -20.08
C ALA A 36 -30.05 30.70 -20.84
N LYS A 37 -29.89 31.91 -20.27
CA LYS A 37 -29.13 33.01 -20.89
C LYS A 37 -27.65 32.68 -21.12
N TRP A 38 -27.09 31.75 -20.36
CA TRP A 38 -25.66 31.40 -20.39
C TRP A 38 -25.35 30.22 -21.32
N ARG A 39 -26.38 29.54 -21.82
CA ARG A 39 -26.22 28.31 -22.61
C ARG A 39 -25.45 28.53 -23.91
N SER A 40 -25.75 29.58 -24.67
CA SER A 40 -25.09 29.81 -25.97
C SER A 40 -23.57 29.93 -25.86
N THR A 41 -23.08 30.55 -24.79
CA THR A 41 -21.64 30.79 -24.58
C THR A 41 -20.94 29.61 -23.91
N TYR A 42 -21.50 29.08 -22.82
CA TYR A 42 -20.77 28.15 -21.95
C TYR A 42 -21.13 26.68 -22.19
N LEU A 43 -22.22 26.37 -22.89
CA LEU A 43 -22.65 24.98 -23.13
C LEU A 43 -21.58 24.12 -23.84
N PRO A 44 -20.85 24.60 -24.87
CA PRO A 44 -19.78 23.81 -25.48
C PRO A 44 -18.63 23.51 -24.51
N LEU A 45 -18.27 24.45 -23.64
CA LEU A 45 -17.19 24.28 -22.67
C LEU A 45 -17.57 23.25 -21.59
N VAL A 46 -18.78 23.36 -21.05
CA VAL A 46 -19.32 22.37 -20.10
C VAL A 46 -19.42 21.01 -20.75
N TYR A 47 -19.83 20.93 -22.02
CA TYR A 47 -19.93 19.67 -22.74
C TYR A 47 -18.57 18.95 -22.87
N ILE A 48 -17.48 19.70 -23.16
CA ILE A 48 -16.13 19.12 -23.18
C ILE A 48 -15.77 18.53 -21.81
N ALA A 49 -16.01 19.27 -20.71
CA ALA A 49 -15.74 18.77 -19.36
C ALA A 49 -16.58 17.51 -19.02
N VAL A 50 -17.85 17.49 -19.45
CA VAL A 50 -18.74 16.33 -19.30
C VAL A 50 -18.20 15.11 -20.07
N LEU A 51 -17.67 15.28 -21.28
CA LEU A 51 -17.08 14.17 -22.05
C LEU A 51 -15.75 13.68 -21.47
N LEU A 52 -14.95 14.56 -20.88
CA LEU A 52 -13.70 14.19 -20.20
C LEU A 52 -13.93 13.46 -18.87
N SER A 53 -15.08 13.68 -18.23
CA SER A 53 -15.44 13.07 -16.94
C SER A 53 -15.37 11.53 -16.93
N PRO A 54 -16.06 10.79 -17.83
CA PRO A 54 -15.96 9.32 -17.86
C PRO A 54 -14.57 8.81 -18.25
N ILE A 55 -13.83 9.54 -19.09
CA ILE A 55 -12.47 9.16 -19.50
C ILE A 55 -11.53 9.20 -18.29
N THR A 56 -11.53 10.32 -17.56
CA THR A 56 -10.70 10.48 -16.36
C THR A 56 -11.09 9.49 -15.27
N ALA A 57 -12.39 9.25 -15.05
CA ALA A 57 -12.87 8.26 -14.08
C ALA A 57 -12.43 6.83 -14.44
N PHE A 58 -12.51 6.42 -15.71
CA PHE A 58 -12.03 5.10 -16.16
C PHE A 58 -10.53 4.92 -15.91
N ILE A 59 -9.72 5.91 -16.27
CA ILE A 59 -8.27 5.87 -16.04
C ILE A 59 -7.95 5.84 -14.52
N ALA A 60 -8.74 6.53 -13.70
CA ALA A 60 -8.62 6.46 -12.23
C ALA A 60 -8.91 5.06 -11.69
N THR A 61 -9.96 4.39 -12.18
CA THR A 61 -10.27 2.99 -11.81
C THR A 61 -9.13 2.06 -12.18
N GLN A 62 -8.64 2.12 -13.42
CA GLN A 62 -7.56 1.24 -13.90
C GLN A 62 -6.24 1.47 -13.17
N SER A 63 -5.87 2.73 -12.91
CA SER A 63 -4.68 3.04 -12.11
C SER A 63 -4.82 2.66 -10.63
N GLY A 64 -6.04 2.69 -10.09
CA GLY A 64 -6.34 2.27 -8.72
C GLY A 64 -6.25 0.75 -8.54
N GLU A 65 -6.78 -0.01 -9.49
CA GLU A 65 -6.64 -1.47 -9.55
C GLU A 65 -5.17 -1.86 -9.61
N ALA A 66 -4.38 -1.24 -10.50
CA ALA A 66 -2.95 -1.50 -10.60
C ALA A 66 -2.17 -1.15 -9.31
N LEU A 67 -2.57 -0.10 -8.59
CA LEU A 67 -1.96 0.26 -7.31
C LEU A 67 -2.31 -0.76 -6.20
N SER A 68 -3.49 -1.37 -6.27
CA SER A 68 -3.98 -2.29 -5.23
C SER A 68 -3.13 -3.56 -5.09
N GLU A 69 -2.42 -3.97 -6.14
CA GLU A 69 -1.46 -5.08 -6.11
C GLU A 69 -0.29 -4.83 -5.16
N ARG A 70 0.03 -3.56 -4.88
CA ARG A 70 1.18 -3.16 -4.06
C ARG A 70 0.80 -2.80 -2.63
N VAL A 71 -0.31 -2.08 -2.46
CA VAL A 71 -0.69 -1.47 -1.16
C VAL A 71 -1.98 -2.04 -0.59
N GLY A 72 -2.56 -3.05 -1.25
CA GLY A 72 -3.85 -3.62 -0.89
C GLY A 72 -5.03 -2.81 -1.41
N LEU A 73 -6.22 -3.42 -1.39
CA LEU A 73 -7.43 -2.85 -1.95
C LEU A 73 -8.34 -2.26 -0.85
N PRO A 74 -8.48 -0.93 -0.77
CA PRO A 74 -9.48 -0.30 0.11
C PRO A 74 -10.90 -0.49 -0.49
N LYS A 75 -11.59 -1.57 -0.09
CA LYS A 75 -12.88 -1.99 -0.68
C LYS A 75 -13.94 -0.88 -0.74
N SER A 76 -14.02 -0.04 0.29
CA SER A 76 -14.98 1.08 0.32
C SER A 76 -14.68 2.13 -0.74
N HIS A 77 -13.41 2.50 -0.90
CA HIS A 77 -12.95 3.45 -1.91
C HIS A 77 -13.11 2.89 -3.33
N SER A 78 -12.75 1.61 -3.56
CA SER A 78 -12.88 1.00 -4.89
C SER A 78 -14.34 0.91 -5.35
N THR A 79 -15.23 0.45 -4.48
CA THR A 79 -16.67 0.34 -4.79
C THR A 79 -17.29 1.71 -5.09
N LEU A 80 -16.93 2.74 -4.32
CA LEU A 80 -17.40 4.11 -4.59
C LEU A 80 -16.83 4.64 -5.90
N GLY A 81 -15.55 4.36 -6.20
CA GLY A 81 -14.88 4.76 -7.45
C GLY A 81 -15.54 4.15 -8.69
N GLU A 82 -15.85 2.85 -8.66
CA GLU A 82 -16.59 2.16 -9.73
C GLU A 82 -18.00 2.74 -9.93
N ARG A 83 -18.72 3.00 -8.84
CA ARG A 83 -20.04 3.66 -8.90
C ARG A 83 -19.94 5.05 -9.51
N LEU A 84 -18.93 5.84 -9.12
CA LEU A 84 -18.70 7.15 -9.70
C LEU A 84 -18.46 7.03 -11.20
N ALA A 85 -17.61 6.11 -11.65
CA ALA A 85 -17.32 5.89 -13.08
C ALA A 85 -18.60 5.59 -13.90
N LEU A 86 -19.47 4.71 -13.40
CA LEU A 86 -20.75 4.40 -14.05
C LEU A 86 -21.70 5.60 -14.06
N VAL A 87 -21.80 6.34 -12.95
CA VAL A 87 -22.67 7.51 -12.86
C VAL A 87 -22.22 8.63 -13.79
N VAL A 88 -20.91 8.93 -13.87
CA VAL A 88 -20.41 9.97 -14.79
C VAL A 88 -20.55 9.58 -16.25
N LEU A 89 -20.49 8.27 -16.58
CA LEU A 89 -20.80 7.77 -17.91
C LEU A 89 -22.28 7.99 -18.25
N ALA A 90 -23.20 7.60 -17.36
CA ALA A 90 -24.62 7.84 -17.54
C ALA A 90 -24.93 9.35 -17.65
N PHE A 91 -24.30 10.17 -16.82
CA PHE A 91 -24.39 11.62 -16.87
C PHE A 91 -23.94 12.17 -18.23
N ALA A 92 -22.80 11.73 -18.75
CA ALA A 92 -22.30 12.15 -20.05
C ALA A 92 -23.25 11.77 -21.19
N ILE A 93 -23.84 10.57 -21.16
CA ILE A 93 -24.81 10.13 -22.17
C ILE A 93 -26.07 11.01 -22.13
N ILE A 94 -26.69 11.16 -20.96
CA ILE A 94 -27.92 11.94 -20.80
C ILE A 94 -27.69 13.41 -21.13
N PHE A 95 -26.54 13.98 -20.74
CA PHE A 95 -26.17 15.35 -21.07
C PHE A 95 -25.89 15.52 -22.57
N SER A 96 -25.32 14.52 -23.26
CA SER A 96 -25.13 14.54 -24.71
C SER A 96 -26.46 14.59 -25.46
N ILE A 97 -27.47 13.85 -24.99
CA ILE A 97 -28.83 13.90 -25.53
C ILE A 97 -29.42 15.29 -25.29
N TRP A 98 -29.27 15.84 -24.08
CA TRP A 98 -29.72 17.20 -23.76
C TRP A 98 -29.05 18.25 -24.66
N PHE A 99 -27.74 18.17 -24.82
CA PHE A 99 -26.94 19.06 -25.66
C PHE A 99 -27.41 19.05 -27.12
N ALA A 100 -27.68 17.86 -27.67
CA ALA A 100 -28.18 17.71 -29.04
C ALA A 100 -29.57 18.35 -29.22
N ILE A 101 -30.46 18.18 -28.23
CA ILE A 101 -31.80 18.79 -28.23
C ILE A 101 -31.71 20.32 -28.11
N GLU A 102 -30.82 20.84 -27.25
CA GLU A 102 -30.67 22.29 -27.04
C GLU A 102 -30.03 22.99 -28.24
N LYS A 103 -29.03 22.36 -28.87
CA LYS A 103 -28.25 22.95 -29.98
C LYS A 103 -28.91 22.82 -31.35
N SER A 104 -29.81 21.86 -31.56
CA SER A 104 -30.43 21.62 -32.86
C SER A 104 -31.95 21.68 -32.82
N ASP A 105 -32.52 22.71 -33.46
CA ASP A 105 -33.98 22.86 -33.59
C ASP A 105 -34.64 21.67 -34.30
N ARG A 106 -33.93 21.05 -35.27
CA ARG A 106 -34.38 19.83 -35.94
C ARG A 106 -34.49 18.65 -34.98
N VAL A 107 -33.52 18.48 -34.08
CA VAL A 107 -33.56 17.41 -33.06
C VAL A 107 -34.64 17.72 -32.03
N ARG A 108 -34.74 18.97 -31.58
CA ARG A 108 -35.77 19.43 -30.61
C ARG A 108 -37.19 19.18 -31.10
N THR A 109 -37.48 19.51 -32.36
CA THR A 109 -38.82 19.35 -32.96
C THR A 109 -39.19 17.90 -33.22
N LYS A 110 -38.21 17.03 -33.54
CA LYS A 110 -38.43 15.59 -33.74
C LYS A 110 -38.48 14.78 -32.44
N SER A 111 -37.91 15.30 -31.34
CA SER A 111 -37.85 14.58 -30.07
C SER A 111 -39.19 14.62 -29.33
N PRO A 112 -39.70 13.48 -28.81
CA PRO A 112 -40.97 13.44 -28.10
C PRO A 112 -40.90 14.27 -26.80
N LYS A 113 -42.01 14.90 -26.42
CA LYS A 113 -42.09 15.78 -25.22
C LYS A 113 -41.66 15.05 -23.94
N LEU A 114 -42.02 13.77 -23.81
CA LEU A 114 -41.63 12.94 -22.67
C LEU A 114 -40.11 12.83 -22.55
N LEU A 115 -39.40 12.58 -23.65
CA LEU A 115 -37.93 12.52 -23.66
C LEU A 115 -37.32 13.85 -23.22
N GLN A 116 -37.85 14.98 -23.70
CA GLN A 116 -37.37 16.30 -23.30
C GLN A 116 -37.57 16.55 -21.80
N GLN A 117 -38.69 16.11 -21.22
CA GLN A 117 -38.95 16.22 -19.78
C GLN A 117 -38.04 15.30 -18.97
N VAL A 118 -37.90 14.04 -19.38
CA VAL A 118 -37.01 13.06 -18.76
C VAL A 118 -35.58 13.62 -18.72
N VAL A 119 -35.03 14.04 -19.85
CA VAL A 119 -33.66 14.56 -19.90
C VAL A 119 -33.47 15.79 -18.99
N LYS A 120 -34.44 16.72 -18.95
CA LYS A 120 -34.38 17.90 -18.06
C LYS A 120 -34.39 17.56 -16.57
N VAL A 121 -34.98 16.42 -16.18
CA VAL A 121 -35.00 15.94 -14.78
C VAL A 121 -33.73 15.14 -14.48
N PHE A 122 -33.30 14.27 -15.38
CA PHE A 122 -32.18 13.37 -15.14
C PHE A 122 -30.81 14.07 -15.22
N VAL A 123 -30.64 15.12 -16.04
CA VAL A 123 -29.40 15.91 -16.06
C VAL A 123 -29.03 16.46 -14.67
N PRO A 124 -29.89 17.25 -13.98
CA PRO A 124 -29.54 17.77 -12.66
C PRO A 124 -29.43 16.67 -11.60
N LEU A 125 -30.26 15.62 -11.67
CA LEU A 125 -30.17 14.49 -10.75
C LEU A 125 -28.82 13.77 -10.83
N LEU A 126 -28.36 13.46 -12.05
CA LEU A 126 -27.07 12.79 -12.28
C LEU A 126 -25.90 13.72 -11.98
N ALA A 127 -26.03 15.02 -12.23
CA ALA A 127 -25.01 16.01 -11.85
C ALA A 127 -24.82 16.07 -10.32
N ILE A 128 -25.92 16.15 -9.56
CA ILE A 128 -25.89 16.13 -8.08
C ILE A 128 -25.31 14.80 -7.58
N THR A 129 -25.76 13.68 -8.16
CA THR A 129 -25.26 12.35 -7.78
C THR A 129 -23.76 12.23 -8.04
N SER A 130 -23.26 12.76 -9.17
CA SER A 130 -21.82 12.81 -9.50
C SER A 130 -21.02 13.63 -8.49
N LEU A 131 -21.54 14.78 -8.05
CA LEU A 131 -20.92 15.62 -7.02
C LEU A 131 -20.82 14.89 -5.68
N VAL A 132 -21.93 14.31 -5.21
CA VAL A 132 -21.98 13.57 -3.95
C VAL A 132 -21.01 12.39 -3.98
N LEU A 133 -21.03 11.59 -5.04
CA LEU A 133 -20.13 10.45 -5.17
C LEU A 133 -18.66 10.89 -5.25
N THR A 134 -18.34 12.01 -5.91
CA THR A 134 -16.97 12.52 -5.95
C THR A 134 -16.45 12.86 -4.56
N VAL A 135 -17.29 13.49 -3.72
CA VAL A 135 -16.94 13.78 -2.32
C VAL A 135 -16.77 12.49 -1.52
N LEU A 136 -17.67 11.52 -1.66
CA LEU A 136 -17.59 10.24 -0.93
C LEU A 136 -16.37 9.41 -1.34
N VAL A 137 -16.04 9.36 -2.63
CA VAL A 137 -14.82 8.71 -3.16
C VAL A 137 -13.57 9.41 -2.61
N GLY A 138 -13.54 10.74 -2.64
CA GLY A 138 -12.43 11.53 -2.11
C GLY A 138 -12.24 11.32 -0.61
N HIS A 139 -13.32 11.35 0.17
CA HIS A 139 -13.29 11.11 1.61
C HIS A 139 -12.77 9.71 1.94
N SER A 140 -13.34 8.67 1.32
CA SER A 140 -12.90 7.28 1.55
C SER A 140 -11.44 7.04 1.12
N GLY A 141 -10.97 7.71 0.06
CA GLY A 141 -9.56 7.65 -0.37
C GLY A 141 -8.61 8.34 0.62
N ALA A 142 -9.04 9.49 1.17
CA ALA A 142 -8.30 10.18 2.22
C ALA A 142 -8.26 9.36 3.50
N GLU A 143 -9.36 8.74 3.92
CA GLU A 143 -9.38 7.84 5.08
C GLU A 143 -8.42 6.66 4.89
N ALA A 144 -8.45 6.00 3.72
CA ALA A 144 -7.57 4.87 3.40
C ALA A 144 -6.08 5.24 3.49
N THR A 145 -5.72 6.48 3.12
CA THR A 145 -4.33 6.93 3.11
C THR A 145 -3.86 7.47 4.46
N TRP A 146 -4.73 8.23 5.16
CA TRP A 146 -4.31 9.09 6.26
C TRP A 146 -4.78 8.62 7.64
N LYS A 147 -5.88 7.88 7.75
CA LYS A 147 -6.49 7.55 9.06
C LYS A 147 -5.48 6.89 10.01
N TYR A 148 -4.77 5.87 9.52
CA TYR A 148 -3.74 5.19 10.30
C TYR A 148 -2.56 6.11 10.68
N ARG A 149 -2.13 6.97 9.75
CA ARG A 149 -1.00 7.89 9.97
C ARG A 149 -1.33 8.96 11.03
N ILE A 150 -2.56 9.46 11.00
CA ILE A 150 -3.06 10.40 12.01
C ILE A 150 -3.15 9.71 13.36
N THR A 151 -3.76 8.52 13.43
CA THR A 151 -3.83 7.75 14.68
C THR A 151 -2.44 7.43 15.23
N GLN A 152 -1.48 7.06 14.38
CA GLN A 152 -0.09 6.87 14.81
C GLN A 152 0.53 8.16 15.34
N ALA A 153 0.34 9.28 14.64
CA ALA A 153 0.87 10.58 15.07
C ALA A 153 0.24 11.04 16.40
N GLU A 154 -1.06 10.80 16.60
CA GLU A 154 -1.77 11.08 17.85
C GLU A 154 -1.27 10.19 18.99
N VAL A 155 -1.10 8.89 18.76
CA VAL A 155 -0.50 7.96 19.75
C VAL A 155 0.91 8.43 20.10
N SER A 156 1.76 8.74 19.12
CA SER A 156 3.11 9.28 19.34
C SER A 156 3.11 10.65 20.03
N ALA A 157 2.06 11.46 19.89
CA ALA A 157 1.93 12.74 20.59
C ALA A 157 1.44 12.58 22.04
N LEU A 158 0.54 11.62 22.30
CA LEU A 158 0.01 11.31 23.63
C LEU A 158 1.01 10.56 24.52
N GLU A 159 1.87 9.75 23.91
CA GLU A 159 3.03 9.15 24.59
C GLU A 159 4.06 10.22 25.04
N GLY A 160 3.85 11.49 24.66
CA GLY A 160 4.85 12.54 24.76
C GLY A 160 6.05 12.24 23.86
N PRO A 161 7.11 13.06 23.84
CA PRO A 161 8.37 12.49 23.45
C PRO A 161 8.59 11.29 24.37
N ALA A 162 8.67 10.08 23.80
CA ALA A 162 9.41 8.99 24.44
C ALA A 162 10.65 9.64 25.07
N PRO A 163 11.03 9.29 26.34
CA PRO A 163 12.17 9.91 27.00
C PRO A 163 13.23 10.05 25.95
N SER A 164 13.58 11.31 25.65
CA SER A 164 14.31 11.67 24.44
C SER A 164 15.22 10.53 24.10
N ALA A 165 15.07 9.94 22.92
CA ALA A 165 16.20 9.30 22.27
C ALA A 165 17.26 10.40 22.23
N SER A 166 17.95 10.49 23.36
CA SER A 166 19.08 11.32 23.65
C SER A 166 19.98 10.92 22.50
N ALA A 167 20.35 11.90 21.66
CA ALA A 167 21.29 11.72 20.55
C ALA A 167 22.18 10.51 20.85
N PRO A 168 22.15 9.43 20.02
CA PRO A 168 22.58 8.10 20.46
C PRO A 168 23.88 8.25 21.20
N ALA A 169 23.83 8.01 22.50
CA ALA A 169 24.96 8.15 23.38
C ALA A 169 25.89 6.96 23.09
N GLY A 170 26.55 7.00 21.94
CA GLY A 170 27.52 6.04 21.48
C GLY A 170 27.01 5.15 20.35
N THR A 171 27.68 5.25 19.22
CA THR A 171 27.74 4.21 18.19
C THR A 171 28.66 3.08 18.69
N ILE A 172 28.30 1.82 18.44
CA ILE A 172 29.20 0.68 18.61
C ILE A 172 29.86 0.38 17.28
N ASN A 173 31.19 0.40 17.26
CA ASN A 173 31.95 -0.12 16.13
C ASN A 173 32.11 -1.63 16.29
N LEU A 174 31.57 -2.40 15.35
CA LEU A 174 31.62 -3.86 15.29
C LEU A 174 33.04 -4.35 14.98
N SER A 175 33.97 -4.13 15.91
CA SER A 175 35.37 -4.55 15.82
C SER A 175 35.58 -5.88 16.54
N THR A 176 36.69 -6.57 16.23
CA THR A 176 37.08 -7.78 16.96
C THR A 176 37.32 -7.50 18.44
N ALA A 177 37.80 -6.29 18.78
CA ALA A 177 37.99 -5.85 20.16
C ALA A 177 36.66 -5.69 20.90
N GLU A 178 35.63 -5.19 20.21
CA GLU A 178 34.28 -5.07 20.78
C GLU A 178 33.65 -6.44 20.99
N VAL A 179 33.68 -7.31 19.97
CA VAL A 179 33.14 -8.67 20.08
C VAL A 179 33.73 -9.41 21.28
N LYS A 180 35.05 -9.30 21.52
CA LYS A 180 35.74 -9.92 22.67
C LYS A 180 35.17 -9.53 24.05
N ARG A 181 34.48 -8.40 24.17
CA ARG A 181 33.85 -7.96 25.43
C ARG A 181 32.59 -8.77 25.75
N HIS A 182 31.91 -9.29 24.72
CA HIS A 182 30.68 -10.07 24.81
C HIS A 182 30.98 -11.58 24.79
N ASN A 183 31.62 -12.06 25.87
CA ASN A 183 32.23 -13.39 25.94
C ASN A 183 31.60 -14.34 26.99
N THR A 184 30.41 -14.04 27.49
CA THR A 184 29.74 -14.83 28.53
C THR A 184 28.42 -15.43 28.03
N LYS A 185 27.85 -16.40 28.76
CA LYS A 185 26.58 -17.04 28.37
C LYS A 185 25.39 -16.08 28.36
N THR A 186 25.45 -15.04 29.18
CA THR A 186 24.41 -14.00 29.31
C THR A 186 24.73 -12.75 28.51
N ASP A 187 25.86 -12.74 27.79
CA ASP A 187 26.31 -11.67 26.92
C ASP A 187 27.30 -12.24 25.89
N CYS A 188 26.76 -12.76 24.79
CA CYS A 188 27.49 -13.59 23.83
C CYS A 188 27.37 -13.04 22.41
N TRP A 189 28.47 -12.48 21.89
CA TRP A 189 28.58 -12.17 20.46
C TRP A 189 29.62 -13.08 19.80
N SER A 190 29.46 -13.37 18.51
CA SER A 190 30.44 -14.13 17.74
C SER A 190 30.55 -13.58 16.33
N ILE A 191 31.74 -13.71 15.73
CA ILE A 191 31.94 -13.47 14.32
C ILE A 191 31.74 -14.78 13.55
N VAL A 192 31.01 -14.73 12.44
CA VAL A 192 30.90 -15.83 11.47
C VAL A 192 30.95 -15.24 10.07
N ASN A 193 31.91 -15.67 9.25
CA ASN A 193 32.10 -15.21 7.87
C ASN A 193 32.16 -13.68 7.74
N GLY A 194 32.91 -13.01 8.63
CA GLY A 194 33.09 -11.55 8.60
C GLY A 194 31.87 -10.73 9.03
N LYS A 195 30.85 -11.36 9.62
CA LYS A 195 29.66 -10.70 10.19
C LYS A 195 29.57 -10.97 11.69
N VAL A 196 29.02 -10.01 12.44
CA VAL A 196 28.87 -10.07 13.89
C VAL A 196 27.42 -10.40 14.25
N TYR A 197 27.24 -11.36 15.16
CA TYR A 197 25.93 -11.85 15.60
C TYR A 197 25.80 -11.77 17.11
N ASN A 198 24.64 -11.34 17.60
CA ASN A 198 24.29 -11.38 19.01
C ASN A 198 23.56 -12.70 19.32
N LEU A 199 24.27 -13.66 19.90
CA LEU A 199 23.78 -15.01 20.16
C LEU A 199 23.26 -15.19 21.58
N THR A 200 23.20 -14.12 22.38
CA THR A 200 22.88 -14.16 23.82
C THR A 200 21.59 -14.92 24.13
N SER A 201 20.52 -14.66 23.39
CA SER A 201 19.22 -15.33 23.54
C SER A 201 19.20 -16.77 23.00
N TYR A 202 20.20 -17.16 22.21
CA TYR A 202 20.27 -18.46 21.55
C TYR A 202 21.13 -19.47 22.30
N VAL A 203 22.04 -19.02 23.19
CA VAL A 203 22.97 -19.90 23.93
C VAL A 203 22.24 -21.10 24.54
N GLN A 204 21.14 -20.89 25.26
CA GLN A 204 20.40 -21.96 25.94
C GLN A 204 19.51 -22.79 24.99
N ASN A 205 19.18 -22.24 23.82
CA ASN A 205 18.23 -22.83 22.87
C ASN A 205 18.92 -23.57 21.73
N HIS A 206 20.26 -23.63 21.74
CA HIS A 206 21.02 -24.30 20.70
C HIS A 206 20.83 -25.84 20.77
N PRO A 207 20.36 -26.50 19.70
CA PRO A 207 20.11 -27.95 19.69
C PRO A 207 21.35 -28.81 20.00
N GLY A 208 22.56 -28.34 19.68
CA GLY A 208 23.82 -29.01 20.01
C GLY A 208 24.29 -28.79 21.45
N GLY A 209 23.47 -28.13 22.29
CA GLY A 209 23.77 -27.79 23.67
C GLY A 209 24.44 -26.43 23.82
N ALA A 210 24.21 -25.82 25.00
CA ALA A 210 24.67 -24.47 25.31
C ALA A 210 26.19 -24.31 25.35
N ALA A 211 26.92 -25.38 25.70
CA ALA A 211 28.38 -25.36 25.78
C ALA A 211 29.04 -25.04 24.43
N VAL A 212 28.43 -25.47 23.32
CA VAL A 212 28.96 -25.25 21.97
C VAL A 212 28.97 -23.76 21.61
N ILE A 213 27.86 -23.06 21.88
CA ILE A 213 27.77 -21.60 21.64
C ILE A 213 28.60 -20.83 22.67
N SER A 214 28.58 -21.27 23.93
CA SER A 214 29.37 -20.62 25.00
C SER A 214 30.87 -20.56 24.67
N ASN A 215 31.39 -21.56 23.95
CA ASN A 215 32.80 -21.64 23.58
C ASN A 215 33.23 -20.63 22.51
N ILE A 216 32.28 -20.12 21.72
CA ILE A 216 32.53 -19.14 20.64
C ILE A 216 32.16 -17.71 21.05
N CYS A 217 31.57 -17.50 22.23
CA CYS A 217 31.30 -16.14 22.73
C CYS A 217 32.61 -15.33 22.80
N GLY A 218 32.57 -14.13 22.24
CA GLY A 218 33.68 -13.20 22.13
C GLY A 218 34.76 -13.58 21.12
N LYS A 219 34.50 -14.54 20.22
CA LYS A 219 35.49 -15.06 19.28
C LYS A 219 35.00 -15.04 17.84
N ASP A 220 35.92 -15.31 16.93
CA ASP A 220 35.58 -15.72 15.58
C ASP A 220 35.24 -17.21 15.57
N GLY A 221 33.95 -17.49 15.49
CA GLY A 221 33.37 -18.84 15.45
C GLY A 221 33.23 -19.39 14.04
N THR A 222 33.79 -18.73 13.01
CA THR A 222 33.62 -19.13 11.60
C THR A 222 33.94 -20.60 11.40
N ASN A 223 35.11 -21.07 11.83
CA ASN A 223 35.51 -22.47 11.67
C ASN A 223 34.61 -23.43 12.46
N SER A 224 34.18 -23.05 13.67
CA SER A 224 33.28 -23.87 14.48
C SER A 224 31.90 -24.01 13.82
N PHE A 225 31.41 -22.94 13.18
CA PHE A 225 30.14 -22.95 12.47
C PHE A 225 30.23 -23.67 11.13
N THR A 226 31.23 -23.35 10.29
CA THR A 226 31.36 -23.96 8.96
C THR A 226 31.64 -25.45 9.04
N ASN A 227 32.49 -25.92 9.96
CA ASN A 227 32.78 -27.36 10.08
C ASN A 227 31.53 -28.20 10.40
N GLN A 228 30.53 -27.62 11.07
CA GLN A 228 29.33 -28.34 11.49
C GLN A 228 28.09 -28.05 10.64
N HIS A 229 27.96 -26.83 10.10
CA HIS A 229 26.72 -26.32 9.53
C HIS A 229 26.86 -25.68 8.14
N ASN A 230 28.04 -25.72 7.52
CA ASN A 230 28.40 -25.00 6.27
C ASN A 230 27.21 -24.77 5.31
N THR A 231 26.71 -25.85 4.73
CA THR A 231 25.70 -25.84 3.65
C THR A 231 24.28 -26.11 4.16
N GLN A 232 24.07 -26.21 5.48
CA GLN A 232 22.76 -26.54 6.04
C GLN A 232 21.86 -25.30 6.05
N SER A 233 20.72 -25.38 5.37
CA SER A 233 19.78 -24.24 5.23
C SER A 233 19.25 -23.74 6.58
N LYS A 234 18.82 -24.65 7.47
CA LYS A 234 18.18 -24.30 8.75
C LYS A 234 19.11 -23.54 9.71
N PRO A 235 20.34 -24.01 10.03
CA PRO A 235 21.27 -23.24 10.87
C PRO A 235 21.66 -21.88 10.28
N ASN A 236 21.82 -21.79 8.95
CA ASN A 236 22.13 -20.53 8.28
C ASN A 236 20.98 -19.52 8.38
N SER A 237 19.73 -19.96 8.25
CA SER A 237 18.54 -19.11 8.43
C SER A 237 18.31 -18.70 9.88
N VAL A 238 18.67 -19.54 10.85
CA VAL A 238 18.59 -19.18 12.27
C VAL A 238 19.67 -18.15 12.62
N LEU A 239 20.89 -18.36 12.13
CA LEU A 239 22.02 -17.45 12.37
C LEU A 239 21.76 -16.05 11.80
N SER A 240 21.15 -15.93 10.61
CA SER A 240 20.85 -14.63 10.00
C SER A 240 19.87 -13.78 10.84
N GLY A 241 19.01 -14.43 11.62
CA GLY A 241 18.11 -13.75 12.55
C GLY A 241 18.86 -12.94 13.61
N PHE A 242 20.07 -13.35 14.00
CA PHE A 242 20.86 -12.71 15.06
C PHE A 242 21.88 -11.67 14.56
N LEU A 243 21.80 -11.29 13.28
CA LEU A 243 22.80 -10.45 12.63
C LEU A 243 22.76 -9.01 13.14
N LEU A 244 23.90 -8.54 13.67
CA LEU A 244 24.10 -7.12 13.99
C LEU A 244 24.62 -6.33 12.78
N GLY A 245 25.52 -6.92 12.00
CA GLY A 245 26.11 -6.28 10.82
C GLY A 245 27.46 -6.88 10.42
N SER A 246 28.11 -6.27 9.44
CA SER A 246 29.46 -6.65 9.00
C SER A 246 30.52 -6.21 10.01
N LEU A 247 31.60 -6.98 10.15
CA LEU A 247 32.76 -6.57 10.93
C LEU A 247 33.32 -5.24 10.37
N GLY A 248 33.56 -4.27 11.25
CA GLY A 248 33.98 -2.91 10.91
C GLY A 248 32.83 -1.92 10.67
N ALA A 249 31.58 -2.40 10.63
CA ALA A 249 30.42 -1.51 10.56
C ALA A 249 30.13 -0.85 11.90
N SER A 250 29.33 0.21 11.85
CA SER A 250 28.89 0.98 13.01
C SER A 250 27.40 0.75 13.21
N ILE A 251 27.00 0.34 14.41
CA ILE A 251 25.59 0.18 14.80
C ILE A 251 25.24 1.09 15.97
N THR A 252 23.96 1.30 16.19
CA THR A 252 23.52 2.02 17.39
C THR A 252 23.70 1.13 18.63
N LYS A 253 23.97 1.71 19.80
CA LYS A 253 24.04 0.92 21.06
C LYS A 253 22.75 0.18 21.33
N GLU A 254 21.62 0.77 20.95
CA GLU A 254 20.30 0.16 21.05
C GLU A 254 20.23 -1.12 20.22
N ALA A 255 20.76 -1.12 19.00
CA ALA A 255 20.83 -2.31 18.14
C ALA A 255 21.74 -3.40 18.72
N GLY A 256 22.85 -3.02 19.35
CA GLY A 256 23.75 -3.96 20.02
C GLY A 256 23.12 -4.63 21.25
N GLN A 257 22.25 -3.90 21.96
CA GLN A 257 21.59 -4.36 23.19
C GLN A 257 20.24 -5.05 22.95
N GLN A 258 19.73 -5.07 21.71
CA GLN A 258 18.48 -5.78 21.40
C GLN A 258 18.62 -7.29 21.70
N VAL A 259 17.67 -7.82 22.45
CA VAL A 259 17.48 -9.27 22.59
C VAL A 259 16.79 -9.75 21.33
N ILE A 260 17.56 -10.32 20.40
CA ILE A 260 17.02 -10.80 19.13
C ILE A 260 16.34 -12.15 19.36
N ALA A 261 15.04 -12.25 19.09
CA ALA A 261 14.33 -13.52 19.18
C ALA A 261 14.62 -14.37 17.93
N PRO A 262 14.91 -15.69 18.07
CA PRO A 262 15.01 -16.56 16.90
C PRO A 262 13.68 -16.57 16.12
N PRO A 263 13.72 -16.65 14.78
CA PRO A 263 12.51 -16.83 13.99
C PRO A 263 11.79 -18.11 14.42
N ALA A 264 10.46 -18.03 14.59
CA ALA A 264 9.63 -19.18 14.91
C ALA A 264 9.82 -20.28 13.85
N SER A 265 10.13 -21.50 14.30
CA SER A 265 10.18 -22.68 13.44
C SER A 265 8.81 -22.90 12.81
N SER A 266 8.66 -22.64 11.52
CA SER A 266 7.47 -23.04 10.76
C SER A 266 7.44 -24.58 10.70
N ASN A 267 6.64 -25.20 11.55
CA ASN A 267 6.22 -26.58 11.37
C ASN A 267 5.21 -26.61 10.22
N ASN A 268 5.67 -26.86 8.99
CA ASN A 268 4.79 -27.33 7.94
C ASN A 268 4.53 -28.83 8.19
N GLY A 269 3.26 -29.15 8.42
CA GLY A 269 2.78 -30.51 8.56
C GLY A 269 2.98 -31.28 7.26
N GLU A 270 3.71 -32.37 7.35
CA GLU A 270 3.82 -33.38 6.30
C GLU A 270 2.71 -34.40 6.56
N SER A 271 1.55 -34.17 5.95
CA SER A 271 0.50 -35.19 5.80
C SER A 271 0.95 -36.15 4.71
N GLY A 272 1.20 -37.40 5.10
CA GLY A 272 1.49 -38.48 4.16
C GLY A 272 0.30 -38.71 3.21
N GLU A 273 0.58 -38.66 1.92
CA GLU A 273 -0.29 -39.22 0.88
C GLU A 273 0.02 -40.73 0.78
N GLU A 274 -0.94 -41.52 1.23
CA GLU A 274 -0.99 -42.97 1.07
C GLU A 274 -1.44 -43.28 -0.36
N SER A 275 -0.56 -43.91 -1.13
CA SER A 275 -0.80 -44.35 -2.50
C SER A 275 -1.81 -45.51 -2.54
N GLY A 276 -3.02 -45.25 -3.03
CA GLY A 276 -3.96 -46.28 -3.48
C GLY A 276 -3.84 -46.47 -4.98
N GLU A 277 -3.19 -47.57 -5.40
CA GLU A 277 -3.16 -48.03 -6.79
C GLU A 277 -4.06 -49.26 -6.89
N GLU A 278 -5.24 -49.07 -7.46
CA GLU A 278 -6.22 -50.12 -7.78
C GLU A 278 -6.11 -50.37 -9.28
N SER A 279 -5.45 -51.46 -9.68
CA SER A 279 -5.39 -51.92 -11.07
C SER A 279 -6.21 -53.20 -11.25
N GLU A 280 -7.22 -53.04 -12.10
CA GLU A 280 -8.17 -54.00 -12.65
C GLU A 280 -7.54 -55.34 -13.09
N LYS A 281 -8.22 -56.45 -12.74
CA LYS A 281 -7.95 -57.79 -13.27
C LYS A 281 -8.81 -58.04 -14.51
N ASP A 282 -8.16 -58.48 -15.58
CA ASP A 282 -8.65 -59.54 -16.47
C ASP A 282 -8.22 -60.91 -15.91
#